data_AF-A0A410MDM3-F1
#
_entry.id   AF-A0A410MDM3-F1
#
_cell.length_a   1.000
_cell.length_b   1.000
_cell.length_c   1.000
_cell.angle_alpha   90.00
_cell.angle_beta   90.00
_cell.angle_gamma   90.00
#
_symmetry.space_group_name_H-M   'P 1'
#
loop_
_entity.id
_entity.type
_entity.pdbx_description
1 polymer ?
#
loop_
_entity_poly.entity_id
_entity_poly.type
_entity_poly.pdbx_seq_one_letter_code
_entity_poly.pdbx_strand_id
1 'polypeptide(L)' 'MEGSKRREVRNSVLKTIDSGKSPSHEEFSLSKQEFVKILSETQEDGYITGLQSTKDGLVGSPRLTPMGERYIDEKP' A
#
# COMPACT_ATOMS: atom_id res chain seq x y z
N MET A 1 9.17 -14.58 3.56
CA MET A 1 8.89 -13.31 4.25
C MET A 1 7.95 -13.59 5.40
N GLU A 2 8.43 -13.40 6.64
CA GLU A 2 7.60 -13.44 7.84
C GLU A 2 6.43 -12.45 7.74
N GLY A 3 5.25 -12.84 8.23
CA GLY A 3 4.03 -12.03 8.16
C GLY A 3 4.16 -10.64 8.81
N SER A 4 5.06 -10.48 9.78
CA SER A 4 5.33 -9.22 10.48
C SER A 4 5.85 -8.13 9.54
N LYS A 5 6.84 -8.46 8.69
CA LYS A 5 7.45 -7.49 7.78
C LYS A 5 6.47 -6.97 6.73
N ARG A 6 5.53 -7.82 6.27
CA ARG A 6 4.47 -7.37 5.35
C ARG A 6 3.49 -6.40 6.00
N ARG A 7 3.11 -6.64 7.26
CA ARG A 7 2.25 -5.73 8.02
C ARG A 7 2.90 -4.36 8.20
N GLU A 8 4.19 -4.34 8.56
CA GLU A 8 4.93 -3.08 8.73
C GLU A 8 5.01 -2.28 7.44
N VAL A 9 5.32 -2.93 6.31
CA VAL A 9 5.35 -2.27 5.00
C VAL A 9 3.96 -1.74 4.63
N ARG A 10 2.91 -2.54 4.82
CA ARG A 10 1.53 -2.10 4.56
C ARG A 10 1.17 -0.85 5.36
N ASN A 11 1.41 -0.86 6.67
CA ASN A 11 1.15 0.29 7.52
C ASN A 11 1.92 1.54 7.04
N SER A 12 3.19 1.34 6.65
CA SER A 12 4.02 2.43 6.14
C SER A 12 3.52 2.97 4.80
N VAL A 13 3.08 2.11 3.88
CA VAL A 13 2.44 2.49 2.62
C VAL A 13 1.18 3.33 2.87
N LEU A 14 0.32 2.88 3.79
CA LEU A 14 -0.91 3.59 4.14
C LEU A 14 -0.62 4.98 4.72
N LYS A 15 0.38 5.10 5.60
CA LYS A 15 0.84 6.40 6.14
C LYS A 15 1.42 7.32 5.07
N THR A 16 2.15 6.78 4.10
CA THR A 16 2.66 7.60 2.98
C THR A 16 1.49 8.18 2.17
N ILE A 17 0.46 7.38 1.89
CA ILE A 17 -0.75 7.81 1.20
C ILE A 17 -1.50 8.86 2.04
N ASP A 18 -1.65 8.64 3.35
CA ASP A 18 -2.26 9.59 4.29
C ASP A 18 -1.58 10.97 4.27
N SER A 19 -0.24 10.97 4.20
CA SER A 19 0.56 12.20 4.10
C SER A 19 0.44 12.94 2.75
N GLY A 20 -0.38 12.44 1.83
CA GLY A 20 -0.57 12.99 0.49
C GLY A 20 0.57 12.65 -0.48
N LYS A 21 1.47 11.72 -0.12
CA LYS A 21 2.58 11.28 -0.96
C LYS A 21 2.24 10.00 -1.70
N SER A 22 2.87 9.80 -2.86
CA SER A 22 2.77 8.54 -3.58
C SER A 22 3.87 7.59 -3.11
N PRO A 23 3.53 6.41 -2.56
CA PRO A 23 4.53 5.46 -2.09
C PRO A 23 5.32 4.88 -3.27
N SER A 24 6.63 4.69 -3.07
CA SER A 24 7.52 4.09 -4.08
C SER A 24 8.23 2.84 -3.55
N HIS A 25 8.48 1.88 -4.44
CA HIS A 25 9.17 0.63 -4.09
C HIS A 25 10.58 0.81 -3.51
N GLU A 26 11.28 1.89 -3.91
CA GLU A 26 12.63 2.22 -3.45
C GLU A 26 12.66 2.59 -1.97
N GLU A 27 11.65 3.33 -1.48
CA GLU A 27 11.52 3.71 -0.06
C GLU A 27 11.40 2.50 0.87
N PHE A 28 10.85 1.40 0.37
CA PHE A 28 10.65 0.16 1.13
C PHE A 28 11.74 -0.88 0.91
N SER A 29 12.78 -0.56 0.11
CA SER A 29 13.81 -1.52 -0.31
C SER A 29 13.21 -2.82 -0.89
N LEU A 30 12.12 -2.68 -1.64
CA LEU A 30 11.41 -3.81 -2.26
C LEU A 30 11.65 -3.83 -3.76
N SER A 31 11.57 -5.03 -4.33
CA SER A 31 11.47 -5.16 -5.78
C SER A 31 10.17 -4.53 -6.29
N LYS A 32 10.17 -4.02 -7.52
CA LYS A 32 8.96 -3.46 -8.16
C LYS A 32 7.79 -4.44 -8.12
N GLN A 33 8.05 -5.74 -8.34
CA GLN A 33 7.02 -6.78 -8.32
C GLN A 33 6.42 -6.99 -6.92
N GLU A 34 7.26 -7.03 -5.88
CA GLU A 34 6.76 -7.16 -4.50
C GLU A 34 5.95 -5.94 -4.07
N PHE A 35 6.40 -4.73 -4.44
CA PHE A 35 5.67 -3.51 -4.14
C PHE A 35 4.30 -3.46 -4.83
N VAL A 36 4.25 -3.81 -6.12
CA VAL A 36 2.98 -3.96 -6.86
C VAL A 36 2.07 -4.97 -6.18
N LYS A 37 2.61 -6.12 -5.76
CA LYS A 37 1.84 -7.13 -5.03
C LYS A 37 1.25 -6.59 -3.73
N ILE A 38 2.04 -5.85 -2.93
CA ILE A 38 1.56 -5.26 -1.67
C ILE A 38 0.46 -4.24 -1.93
N LEU A 39 0.61 -3.37 -2.93
CA LEU A 39 -0.42 -2.39 -3.28
C LEU A 39 -1.71 -3.07 -3.76
N SER A 40 -1.61 -4.11 -4.59
CA SER A 40 -2.76 -4.91 -5.00
C SER A 40 -3.44 -5.57 -3.80
N GLU A 41 -2.70 -6.27 -2.93
CA GLU A 41 -3.24 -6.89 -1.72
C GLU A 41 -3.90 -5.85 -0.81
N THR A 42 -3.31 -4.65 -0.68
CA THR A 42 -3.85 -3.57 0.15
C THR A 42 -5.16 -3.00 -0.41
N GLN A 43 -5.29 -2.94 -1.75
CA GLN A 43 -6.52 -2.55 -2.43
C GLN A 43 -7.59 -3.65 -2.36
N GLU A 44 -7.21 -4.91 -2.55
CA GLU A 44 -8.11 -6.08 -2.43
C GLU A 44 -8.65 -6.24 -1.00
N ASP A 45 -7.81 -5.97 0.01
CA ASP A 45 -8.22 -5.94 1.42
C ASP A 45 -9.13 -4.73 1.75
N GLY A 46 -9.31 -3.79 0.83
CA GLY A 46 -10.21 -2.64 0.97
C GLY A 46 -9.64 -1.44 1.72
N TYR A 47 -8.33 -1.40 2.01
CA TYR A 47 -7.70 -0.27 2.73
C TYR A 47 -7.43 0.94 1.82
N ILE A 48 -7.24 0.72 0.51
CA ILE A 48 -7.01 1.77 -0.47
C ILE A 48 -7.88 1.58 -1.71
N THR A 49 -8.01 2.63 -2.51
CA THR A 49 -8.65 2.62 -3.83
C THR A 49 -7.88 3.50 -4.82
N GLY A 50 -8.31 3.55 -6.08
CA GLY A 50 -7.75 4.44 -7.10
C GLY A 50 -6.55 3.87 -7.87
N LEU A 51 -6.24 2.58 -7.68
CA LEU A 51 -5.25 1.86 -8.47
C LEU A 51 -5.93 0.98 -9.52
N GLN A 52 -5.38 0.97 -10.72
CA GLN A 52 -5.81 0.10 -11.81
C GLN A 52 -4.65 -0.79 -12.27
N SER A 53 -4.91 -2.09 -12.35
CA SER A 53 -3.96 -3.05 -12.89
C SER A 53 -3.89 -2.96 -14.41
N THR A 54 -2.67 -2.86 -14.93
CA THR A 54 -2.34 -2.83 -16.36
C THR A 54 -1.29 -3.90 -16.67
N LYS A 55 -0.97 -4.09 -17.96
CA LYS A 55 0.08 -5.03 -18.39
C LYS A 55 1.47 -4.63 -17.88
N ASP A 56 1.69 -3.35 -17.60
CA ASP A 56 2.98 -2.76 -17.19
C ASP A 56 3.11 -2.56 -15.67
N GLY A 57 2.04 -2.82 -14.91
CA GLY A 57 1.98 -2.67 -13.45
C GLY A 57 0.69 -1.98 -12.98
N LEU A 58 0.77 -1.29 -11.84
CA LEU A 58 -0.33 -0.49 -11.29
C LEU A 58 -0.20 0.97 -11.74
N VAL A 59 -1.31 1.54 -12.19
CA VAL A 59 -1.42 2.98 -12.52
C VAL A 59 -2.52 3.62 -11.69
N GLY A 60 -2.43 4.94 -11.52
CA GLY A 60 -3.40 5.73 -10.75
C GLY A 60 -2.80 6.35 -9.48
N SER A 61 -3.65 7.02 -8.72
CA SER A 61 -3.28 7.68 -7.48
C SER A 61 -4.00 6.99 -6.32
N PRO A 62 -3.27 6.22 -5.49
CA PRO A 62 -3.90 5.51 -4.39
C PRO A 62 -4.50 6.51 -3.39
N ARG A 63 -5.66 6.19 -2.85
CA ARG A 63 -6.35 6.95 -1.80
C ARG A 63 -6.78 6.01 -0.69
N LEU A 64 -6.71 6.48 0.56
CA LEU A 64 -7.23 5.72 1.69
C LEU A 64 -8.75 5.60 1.62
N THR A 65 -9.24 4.45 2.07
CA THR A 65 -10.65 4.27 2.44
C THR A 65 -10.81 4.53 3.94
N PRO A 66 -12.04 4.69 4.44
CA PRO A 66 -12.29 4.77 5.89
C PRO A 66 -11.73 3.56 6.67
N MET A 67 -11.64 2.39 6.02
CA MET A 67 -11.03 1.20 6.63
C MET A 67 -9.50 1.32 6.69
N GLY A 68 -8.88 1.88 5.65
CA GLY A 68 -7.44 2.20 5.63
C GLY A 68 -7.05 3.22 6.70
N GLU A 69 -7.84 4.28 6.88
CA GLU A 69 -7.61 5.29 7.93
C GLU A 69 -7.63 4.65 9.32
N ARG A 70 -8.67 3.86 9.63
CA ARG A 70 -8.78 3.15 10.93
C ARG A 70 -7.63 2.18 11.17
N TYR A 71 -7.17 1.49 10.13
CA TYR A 71 -6.03 0.58 10.24
C TYR A 71 -4.73 1.30 10.64
N ILE A 72 -4.55 2.57 10.23
CA ILE A 72 -3.40 3.39 10.64
C ILE A 72 -3.52 3.76 12.13
N ASP A 73 -4.71 4.20 12.55
CA ASP A 73 -4.99 4.66 13.92
C ASP A 73 -4.89 3.54 14.96
N GLU A 74 -5.30 2.32 14.61
CA GLU A 74 -5.29 1.17 15.51
C GLU A 74 -3.88 0.65 15.85
N LYS A 75 -2.81 1.27 15.31
CA LYS A 75 -1.38 1.00 15.58
C LYS A 75 -1.10 -0.49 15.92
N PRO A 76 -0.79 -1.33 14.92
CA PRO A 76 -0.25 -2.67 15.20
C PRO A 76 1.08 -2.60 15.96
#